data_AF-A0ABD1E3E3-F1
#
_entry.id   AF-A0ABD1E3E3-F1
#
_cell.length_a   1.000
_cell.length_b   1.000
_cell.length_c   1.000
_cell.angle_alpha   90.00
_cell.angle_beta   90.00
_cell.angle_gamma   90.00
#
_symmetry.space_group_name_H-M   'P 1'
#
loop_
_entity.id
_entity.type
_entity.pdbx_description
1 polymer ?
#
loop_
_entity_poly.entity_id
_entity_poly.type
_entity_poly.pdbx_seq_one_letter_code
_entity_poly.pdbx_strand_id
1 'polypeptide(L)'
;MTSWSQTKFGAVSSYCGESFVFPKDIEKRKIWINFVNKLDFMPKKSSVLCFLRLLQNALPTIEVNRLKYVRTYNPLLGRTAIREPVQHEKETYDEAGPSTPVCTSPPNVPGRTLIEDSPSKKNLKRKIKELEERDIVKSKKIRKLQKNNWRQKKCITSLKSVISELKKKNVICEEDGNIVLDNF
;
A
#
# COMPACT_ATOMS: atom_id res chain seq x y z
N MET A 1 -24.41 7.18 39.52
CA MET A 1 -23.67 5.90 39.57
C MET A 1 -23.97 5.14 38.28
N THR A 2 -23.11 5.23 37.28
CA THR A 2 -23.26 4.49 36.01
C THR A 2 -21.97 3.73 35.74
N SER A 3 -22.01 2.43 36.04
CA SER A 3 -20.95 1.46 35.81
C SER A 3 -20.84 1.15 34.31
N TRP A 4 -19.69 1.42 33.71
CA TRP A 4 -19.38 1.01 32.33
C TRP A 4 -18.67 -0.34 32.35
N SER A 5 -19.36 -1.36 31.84
CA SER A 5 -18.85 -2.71 31.67
C SER A 5 -17.74 -2.75 30.60
N GLN A 6 -16.57 -3.27 30.97
CA GLN A 6 -15.45 -3.49 30.05
C GLN A 6 -15.73 -4.66 29.11
N THR A 7 -15.94 -4.37 27.83
CA THR A 7 -15.98 -5.37 26.76
C THR A 7 -14.56 -5.84 26.44
N LYS A 8 -14.26 -7.11 26.69
CA LYS A 8 -13.01 -7.77 26.29
C LYS A 8 -13.01 -7.99 24.77
N PHE A 9 -12.19 -7.25 24.04
CA PHE A 9 -11.93 -7.52 22.62
C PHE A 9 -10.86 -8.60 22.46
N GLY A 10 -11.21 -9.64 21.68
CA GLY A 10 -10.38 -10.80 21.38
C GLY A 10 -9.12 -10.45 20.59
N ALA A 11 -8.12 -11.33 20.70
CA ALA A 11 -6.80 -11.20 20.08
C ALA A 11 -6.90 -11.16 18.55
N VAL A 12 -6.66 -9.98 17.96
CA VAL A 12 -6.47 -9.83 16.52
C VAL A 12 -5.00 -10.10 16.20
N SER A 13 -4.79 -11.08 15.34
CA SER A 13 -3.48 -11.54 14.84
C SER A 13 -2.66 -10.39 14.23
N SER A 14 -1.46 -10.14 14.76
CA SER A 14 -0.64 -8.97 14.46
C SER A 14 0.33 -9.22 13.30
N TYR A 15 -0.16 -9.25 12.07
CA TYR A 15 0.70 -9.08 10.91
C TYR A 15 0.84 -7.59 10.62
N CYS A 16 1.74 -6.91 11.34
CA CYS A 16 2.20 -5.59 10.88
C CYS A 16 3.08 -5.82 9.66
N GLY A 17 2.50 -5.68 8.46
CA GLY A 17 3.26 -5.53 7.23
C GLY A 17 4.25 -4.37 7.36
N GLU A 18 5.40 -4.52 6.69
CA GLU A 18 6.52 -3.58 6.56
C GLU A 18 6.58 -2.44 7.60
N SER A 19 7.48 -2.58 8.57
CA SER A 19 7.78 -1.54 9.54
C SER A 19 8.83 -0.57 8.99
N PHE A 20 8.55 0.73 9.03
CA PHE A 20 9.48 1.77 8.61
C PHE A 20 10.16 2.41 9.83
N VAL A 21 11.49 2.45 9.81
CA VAL A 21 12.28 3.18 10.81
C VAL A 21 12.18 4.68 10.53
N PHE A 22 12.10 5.51 11.58
CA PHE A 22 12.11 6.96 11.40
C PHE A 22 13.39 7.42 10.68
N PRO A 23 13.29 8.39 9.75
CA PRO A 23 14.46 8.95 9.08
C PRO A 23 15.52 9.48 10.06
N LYS A 24 16.81 9.31 9.69
CA LYS A 24 17.94 9.91 10.42
C LYS A 24 17.98 11.43 10.25
N ASP A 25 17.57 11.91 9.07
CA ASP A 25 17.41 13.32 8.72
C ASP A 25 16.39 14.02 9.63
N ILE A 26 16.79 15.18 10.17
CA ILE A 26 16.01 15.94 11.16
C ILE A 26 14.73 16.51 10.54
N GLU A 27 14.80 17.05 9.33
CA GLU A 27 13.66 17.69 8.66
C GLU A 27 12.61 16.65 8.25
N LYS A 28 13.05 15.52 7.67
CA LYS A 28 12.13 14.41 7.36
C LYS A 28 11.49 13.82 8.61
N ARG A 29 12.25 13.73 9.70
CA ARG A 29 11.73 13.26 10.99
C ARG A 29 10.66 14.19 11.56
N LYS A 30 10.84 15.52 11.48
CA LYS A 30 9.80 16.49 11.89
C LYS A 30 8.51 16.30 11.12
N ILE A 31 8.57 16.09 9.80
CA ILE A 31 7.39 15.80 8.98
C ILE A 31 6.67 14.54 9.47
N TRP A 32 7.42 13.47 9.77
CA TRP A 32 6.85 12.23 10.29
C TRP A 32 6.25 12.39 11.70
N ILE A 33 6.86 13.19 12.56
CA ILE A 33 6.32 13.51 13.90
C ILE A 33 5.00 14.29 13.77
N ASN A 34 4.97 15.32 12.91
CA ASN A 34 3.78 16.11 12.63
C ASN A 34 2.66 15.24 12.04
N PHE A 35 3.01 14.29 11.16
CA PHE A 35 2.06 13.33 10.60
C PHE A 35 1.39 12.45 11.67
N VAL A 36 2.13 12.06 12.71
CA VAL A 36 1.58 11.28 13.85
C VAL A 36 0.63 12.12 14.71
N ASN A 37 0.76 13.45 14.66
CA ASN A 37 -0.09 14.44 15.34
C ASN A 37 -0.31 14.15 16.84
N LYS A 38 0.79 13.95 17.57
CA LYS A 38 0.77 13.76 19.03
C LYS A 38 1.62 14.82 19.71
N LEU A 39 0.99 15.55 20.64
CA LEU A 39 1.68 16.51 21.52
C LEU A 39 2.78 15.76 22.30
N ASP A 40 3.97 16.34 22.32
CA ASP A 40 5.18 15.83 23.01
C ASP A 40 5.69 14.45 22.57
N PHE A 41 5.28 13.97 21.40
CA PHE A 41 5.83 12.72 20.86
C PHE A 41 7.22 12.90 20.27
N MET A 42 8.25 12.43 20.99
CA MET A 42 9.61 12.25 20.47
C MET A 42 9.89 10.77 20.13
N PRO A 43 10.17 10.42 18.86
CA PRO A 43 10.52 9.05 18.50
C PRO A 43 11.90 8.68 19.06
N LYS A 44 11.99 7.50 19.67
CA LYS A 44 13.27 6.91 20.10
C LYS A 44 13.98 6.31 18.89
N LYS A 45 15.29 6.02 19.02
CA LYS A 45 16.08 5.37 17.95
C LYS A 45 15.51 4.03 17.49
N SER A 46 14.75 3.34 18.35
CA SER A 46 14.09 2.07 18.06
C SER A 46 12.61 2.21 17.67
N SER A 47 12.09 3.44 17.53
CA SER A 47 10.70 3.66 17.14
C SER A 47 10.52 3.33 15.66
N VAL A 48 9.49 2.55 15.36
CA VAL A 48 9.08 2.18 14.00
C VAL A 48 7.62 2.52 13.77
N LEU A 49 7.28 2.91 12.54
CA LEU A 49 5.92 3.17 12.07
C LEU A 49 5.45 1.97 11.26
N CYS A 50 4.29 1.42 11.62
CA CYS A 50 3.67 0.32 10.87
C CYS A 50 2.78 0.89 9.76
N PHE A 51 2.99 0.45 8.52
CA PHE A 51 2.35 1.03 7.32
C PHE A 51 0.84 0.79 7.23
N LEU A 52 0.28 -0.10 8.07
CA LEU A 52 -1.17 -0.36 8.14
C LEU A 52 -2.02 0.90 8.40
N ARG A 53 -1.42 2.03 8.82
CA ARG A 53 -2.09 3.30 9.07
C ARG A 53 -1.95 4.35 7.95
N LEU A 54 -1.25 4.05 6.86
CA LEU A 54 -0.93 5.01 5.79
C LEU A 54 -1.77 4.82 4.51
N LEU A 55 -2.80 3.95 4.53
CA LEU A 55 -3.71 3.82 3.39
C LEU A 55 -4.55 5.09 3.19
N GLN A 56 -4.54 5.59 1.95
CA GLN A 56 -5.00 6.91 1.47
C GLN A 56 -6.45 7.34 1.77
N ASN A 57 -7.25 6.55 2.50
CA ASN A 57 -8.64 6.85 2.83
C ASN A 57 -9.00 6.58 4.32
N ALA A 58 -8.04 6.38 5.21
CA ALA A 58 -8.34 6.20 6.62
C ALA A 58 -8.77 7.54 7.26
N LEU A 59 -10.09 7.75 7.36
CA LEU A 59 -10.69 8.79 8.20
C LEU A 59 -10.04 8.79 9.60
N PRO A 60 -9.60 9.94 10.13
CA PRO A 60 -9.00 10.01 11.45
C PRO A 60 -10.12 9.98 12.50
N THR A 61 -10.69 8.82 12.78
CA THR A 61 -11.75 8.69 13.79
C THR A 61 -11.42 7.68 14.88
N ILE A 62 -10.13 7.44 15.13
CA ILE A 62 -9.72 6.68 16.32
C ILE A 62 -8.64 7.48 17.04
N GLU A 63 -9.04 8.21 18.08
CA GLU A 63 -8.11 8.72 19.09
C GLU A 63 -7.36 7.54 19.70
N VAL A 64 -6.10 7.35 19.30
CA VAL A 64 -5.26 6.26 19.82
C VAL A 64 -4.63 6.72 21.14
N ASN A 65 -5.37 6.57 22.24
CA ASN A 65 -4.92 6.84 23.61
C ASN A 65 -3.85 5.86 24.14
N ARG A 66 -3.52 4.78 23.42
CA ARG A 66 -2.42 3.86 23.81
C ARG A 66 -1.59 3.41 22.61
N LEU A 67 -0.37 3.93 22.51
CA LEU A 67 0.73 3.29 21.78
C LEU A 67 1.23 2.12 22.63
N LYS A 68 0.90 0.89 22.24
CA LYS A 68 1.45 -0.32 22.89
C LYS A 68 2.87 -0.52 22.34
N TYR A 69 3.89 -0.28 23.18
CA TYR A 69 5.28 -0.61 22.87
C TYR A 69 5.39 -2.14 22.77
N VAL A 70 5.54 -2.68 21.56
CA VAL A 70 5.85 -4.10 21.39
C VAL A 70 7.37 -4.26 21.51
N ARG A 71 7.81 -4.75 22.67
CA ARG A 71 9.22 -5.10 22.92
C ARG A 71 9.45 -6.49 22.33
N THR A 72 9.66 -6.59 21.01
CA THR A 72 10.00 -7.86 20.36
C THR A 72 11.44 -8.23 20.70
N TYR A 73 11.61 -9.08 21.73
CA TYR A 73 12.75 -9.99 21.77
C TYR A 73 12.48 -11.07 20.74
N ASN A 74 13.30 -11.12 19.69
CA ASN A 74 13.20 -12.12 18.63
C ASN A 74 14.46 -13.00 18.68
N PRO A 75 14.46 -14.15 19.38
CA PRO A 75 15.66 -14.94 19.61
C PRO A 75 16.04 -15.89 18.45
N LEU A 76 15.43 -15.76 17.25
CA LEU A 76 15.53 -16.77 16.19
C LEU A 76 16.05 -16.29 14.83
N LEU A 77 16.85 -15.22 14.77
CA LEU A 77 17.55 -14.85 13.53
C LEU A 77 19.07 -14.81 13.71
N GLY A 78 19.61 -15.95 14.15
CA GLY A 78 20.99 -16.35 13.92
C GLY A 78 21.05 -17.37 12.79
N ARG A 79 21.09 -16.92 11.54
CA ARG A 79 21.72 -17.66 10.43
C ARG A 79 22.02 -16.72 9.27
N THR A 80 23.28 -16.32 9.24
CA THR A 80 23.97 -15.71 8.12
C THR A 80 23.92 -16.63 6.90
N ALA A 81 23.35 -16.16 5.80
CA ALA A 81 23.68 -16.63 4.46
C ALA A 81 24.20 -15.43 3.69
N ILE A 82 25.53 -15.34 3.62
CA ILE A 82 26.28 -14.47 2.73
C ILE A 82 25.92 -14.92 1.31
N ARG A 83 25.30 -14.04 0.51
CA ARG A 83 25.28 -14.17 -0.95
C ARG A 83 26.20 -13.09 -1.51
N GLU A 84 27.33 -13.53 -2.02
CA GLU A 84 28.24 -12.70 -2.82
C GLU A 84 27.57 -12.26 -4.14
N PRO A 85 27.99 -11.12 -4.71
CA PRO A 85 27.51 -10.66 -6.00
C PRO A 85 28.14 -11.46 -7.14
N VAL A 86 27.30 -12.04 -7.99
CA VAL A 86 27.69 -12.73 -9.23
C VAL A 86 28.20 -11.69 -10.23
N GLN A 87 29.49 -11.77 -10.57
CA GLN A 87 30.07 -11.14 -11.75
C GLN A 87 29.79 -12.02 -12.99
N HIS A 88 29.54 -11.34 -14.10
CA HIS A 88 29.15 -11.92 -15.38
C HIS A 88 30.40 -12.02 -16.24
N GLU A 89 30.90 -13.23 -16.48
CA GLU A 89 31.92 -13.51 -17.51
C GLU A 89 31.43 -14.61 -18.46
N LYS A 90 31.83 -14.44 -19.73
CA LYS A 90 31.44 -15.19 -20.93
C LYS A 90 32.43 -16.32 -21.20
N GLU A 91 31.93 -17.34 -21.93
CA GLU A 91 32.65 -18.16 -22.95
C GLU A 91 33.76 -19.13 -22.43
N THR A 92 34.00 -20.37 -22.88
CA THR A 92 33.34 -21.36 -23.75
C THR A 92 34.04 -22.75 -23.56
N TYR A 93 33.36 -23.82 -23.99
CA TYR A 93 33.78 -25.18 -24.40
C TYR A 93 34.20 -26.29 -23.39
N ASP A 94 33.48 -27.42 -23.59
CA ASP A 94 33.76 -28.87 -23.51
C ASP A 94 34.60 -29.47 -22.35
N GLU A 95 34.00 -30.42 -21.61
CA GLU A 95 34.39 -31.84 -21.56
C GLU A 95 33.59 -32.62 -20.48
N ALA A 96 33.27 -33.88 -20.81
CA ALA A 96 32.68 -35.02 -20.07
C ALA A 96 32.14 -34.89 -18.61
N GLY A 97 30.97 -35.50 -18.36
CA GLY A 97 30.21 -35.50 -17.08
C GLY A 97 30.85 -36.28 -15.90
N PRO A 98 30.11 -36.79 -14.88
CA PRO A 98 28.67 -36.83 -14.66
C PRO A 98 28.21 -36.42 -13.23
N SER A 99 26.97 -35.95 -13.09
CA SER A 99 26.05 -36.31 -11.97
C SER A 99 24.78 -35.46 -12.05
N THR A 100 23.78 -36.03 -12.71
CA THR A 100 22.39 -35.64 -12.50
C THR A 100 22.02 -35.93 -11.05
N PRO A 101 21.63 -34.93 -10.23
CA PRO A 101 20.99 -35.23 -8.96
C PRO A 101 19.66 -35.93 -9.28
N VAL A 102 19.57 -37.18 -8.84
CA VAL A 102 18.37 -38.00 -8.89
C VAL A 102 17.22 -37.21 -8.29
N CYS A 103 16.37 -36.68 -9.17
CA CYS A 103 15.13 -36.04 -8.80
C CYS A 103 14.23 -37.15 -8.25
N THR A 104 14.21 -37.28 -6.93
CA THR A 104 13.30 -38.16 -6.21
C THR A 104 11.90 -37.64 -6.51
N SER A 105 11.20 -38.33 -7.41
CA SER A 105 9.81 -38.04 -7.70
C SER A 105 9.03 -38.06 -6.39
N PRO A 106 8.28 -36.99 -6.06
CA PRO A 106 7.46 -36.99 -4.86
C PRO A 106 6.49 -38.18 -4.94
N PRO A 107 6.26 -38.90 -3.82
CA PRO A 107 5.36 -40.04 -3.79
C PRO A 107 4.00 -39.61 -4.32
N ASN A 108 3.51 -40.37 -5.30
CA ASN A 108 2.22 -40.19 -5.93
C ASN A 108 1.14 -40.48 -4.88
N VAL A 109 0.77 -39.46 -4.10
CA VAL A 109 -0.26 -39.56 -3.07
C VAL A 109 -1.61 -39.78 -3.77
N PRO A 110 -2.27 -40.94 -3.57
CA PRO A 110 -3.51 -41.24 -4.24
C PRO A 110 -4.61 -40.28 -3.75
N GLY A 111 -5.25 -39.61 -4.71
CA GLY A 111 -6.62 -39.10 -4.61
C GLY A 111 -6.91 -38.26 -3.38
N ARG A 112 -6.57 -36.96 -3.45
CA ARG A 112 -7.26 -35.94 -2.63
C ARG A 112 -8.74 -35.98 -3.01
N THR A 113 -9.53 -36.72 -2.25
CA THR A 113 -10.97 -36.86 -2.46
C THR A 113 -11.58 -35.46 -2.51
N LEU A 114 -12.43 -35.25 -3.51
CA LEU A 114 -13.29 -34.07 -3.61
C LEU A 114 -14.17 -34.05 -2.36
N ILE A 115 -13.69 -33.44 -1.28
CA ILE A 115 -14.49 -33.18 -0.10
C ILE A 115 -15.59 -32.25 -0.55
N GLU A 116 -16.80 -32.79 -0.65
CA GLU A 116 -17.97 -32.03 -1.05
C GLU A 116 -18.16 -30.87 -0.08
N ASP A 117 -18.24 -29.66 -0.62
CA ASP A 117 -18.39 -28.46 0.20
C ASP A 117 -19.73 -28.50 0.94
N SER A 118 -19.69 -28.34 2.27
CA SER A 118 -20.88 -28.10 3.09
C SER A 118 -21.73 -26.95 2.48
N PRO A 119 -23.07 -27.02 2.56
CA PRO A 119 -23.96 -25.97 2.05
C PRO A 119 -23.57 -24.54 2.49
N SER A 120 -23.09 -24.39 3.72
CA SER A 120 -22.59 -23.11 4.25
C SER A 120 -21.38 -22.60 3.46
N LYS A 121 -20.43 -23.48 3.15
CA LYS A 121 -19.23 -23.15 2.37
C LYS A 121 -19.59 -22.76 0.93
N LYS A 122 -20.55 -23.45 0.30
CA LYS A 122 -21.06 -23.09 -1.05
C LYS A 122 -21.68 -21.67 -1.06
N ASN A 123 -22.45 -21.31 -0.03
CA ASN A 123 -23.03 -19.97 0.11
C ASN A 123 -21.94 -18.90 0.28
N LEU A 124 -20.97 -19.12 1.17
CA LEU A 124 -19.86 -18.19 1.35
C LEU A 124 -19.06 -17.97 0.07
N LYS A 125 -18.77 -19.05 -0.67
CA LYS A 125 -18.07 -18.97 -1.97
C LYS A 125 -18.83 -18.11 -2.98
N ARG A 126 -20.16 -18.21 -3.01
CA ARG A 126 -21.02 -17.36 -3.85
C ARG A 126 -20.91 -15.89 -3.45
N LYS A 127 -21.05 -15.59 -2.15
CA LYS A 127 -20.95 -14.20 -1.64
C LYS A 127 -19.58 -13.57 -1.91
N ILE A 128 -18.50 -14.34 -1.79
CA ILE A 128 -17.15 -13.88 -2.13
C ILE A 128 -17.09 -13.50 -3.61
N LYS A 129 -17.58 -14.37 -4.50
CA LYS A 129 -17.62 -14.09 -5.94
C LYS A 129 -18.45 -12.84 -6.27
N GLU A 130 -19.63 -12.67 -5.64
CA GLU A 130 -20.46 -11.47 -5.81
C GLU A 130 -19.78 -10.17 -5.34
N LEU A 131 -18.94 -10.25 -4.30
CA LEU A 131 -18.13 -9.12 -3.84
C LEU A 131 -17.03 -8.80 -4.86
N GLU A 132 -16.31 -9.81 -5.34
CA GLU A 132 -15.27 -9.66 -6.36
C GLU A 132 -15.81 -9.01 -7.64
N GLU A 133 -16.97 -9.46 -8.12
CA GLU A 133 -17.64 -8.89 -9.30
C GLU A 133 -18.00 -7.41 -9.09
N ARG A 134 -18.55 -7.06 -7.92
CA ARG A 134 -18.85 -5.66 -7.57
C ARG A 134 -17.59 -4.79 -7.54
N ASP A 135 -16.50 -5.31 -6.99
CA ASP A 135 -15.24 -4.59 -6.91
C ASP A 135 -14.60 -4.38 -8.29
N ILE A 136 -14.73 -5.35 -9.20
CA ILE A 136 -14.32 -5.20 -10.60
C ILE A 136 -15.11 -4.07 -11.28
N VAL A 137 -16.43 -4.02 -11.10
CA VAL A 137 -17.28 -2.96 -11.68
C VAL A 137 -16.92 -1.59 -11.12
N LYS A 138 -16.76 -1.47 -9.80
CA LYS A 138 -16.33 -0.22 -9.14
C LYS A 138 -14.97 0.24 -9.64
N SER A 139 -14.01 -0.68 -9.73
CA SER A 139 -12.66 -0.39 -10.23
C SER A 139 -12.67 0.12 -11.67
N LYS A 140 -13.48 -0.49 -12.55
CA LYS A 140 -13.70 0.01 -13.92
C LYS A 140 -14.26 1.43 -13.93
N LYS A 141 -15.26 1.71 -13.08
CA LYS A 141 -15.87 3.06 -12.96
C LYS A 141 -14.85 4.09 -12.47
N ILE A 142 -14.04 3.75 -11.47
CA ILE A 142 -12.98 4.61 -10.95
C ILE A 142 -11.97 4.95 -12.06
N ARG A 143 -11.48 3.95 -12.80
CA ARG A 143 -10.55 4.19 -13.92
C ARG A 143 -11.15 5.10 -14.99
N LYS A 144 -12.44 4.92 -15.31
CA LYS A 144 -13.16 5.79 -16.26
C LYS A 144 -13.22 7.24 -15.76
N LEU A 145 -13.57 7.44 -14.49
CA LEU A 145 -13.63 8.77 -13.88
C LEU A 145 -12.26 9.45 -13.80
N GLN A 146 -11.22 8.71 -13.42
CA GLN A 146 -9.84 9.21 -13.40
C GLN A 146 -9.38 9.64 -14.79
N LYS A 147 -9.67 8.85 -15.83
CA LYS A 147 -9.34 9.20 -17.22
C LYS A 147 -10.09 10.46 -17.68
N ASN A 148 -11.37 10.60 -17.33
CA ASN A 148 -12.14 11.80 -17.64
C ASN A 148 -11.58 13.03 -16.93
N ASN A 149 -11.27 12.92 -15.64
CA ASN A 149 -10.66 14.00 -14.86
C ASN A 149 -9.32 14.43 -15.46
N TRP A 150 -8.47 13.47 -15.85
CA TRP A 150 -7.20 13.75 -16.53
C TRP A 150 -7.39 14.50 -17.85
N ARG A 151 -8.37 14.10 -18.68
CA ARG A 151 -8.70 14.80 -19.93
C ARG A 151 -9.19 16.22 -19.67
N GLN A 152 -10.06 16.42 -18.68
CA GLN A 152 -10.55 17.74 -18.27
C GLN A 152 -9.40 18.64 -17.82
N LYS A 153 -8.51 18.15 -16.95
CA LYS A 153 -7.32 18.89 -16.51
C LYS A 153 -6.42 19.29 -17.68
N LYS A 154 -6.22 18.38 -18.64
CA LYS A 154 -5.45 18.68 -19.86
C LYS A 154 -6.12 19.77 -20.70
N CYS A 155 -7.45 19.72 -20.87
CA CYS A 155 -8.22 20.75 -21.56
C CYS A 155 -8.10 22.11 -20.85
N ILE A 156 -8.31 22.14 -19.54
CA ILE A 156 -8.16 23.35 -18.71
C ILE A 156 -6.76 23.94 -18.88
N THR A 157 -5.71 23.12 -18.83
CA THR A 157 -4.32 23.58 -19.00
C THR A 157 -4.10 24.19 -20.39
N SER A 158 -4.65 23.56 -21.43
CA SER A 158 -4.57 24.07 -22.81
C SER A 158 -5.29 25.42 -22.95
N LEU A 159 -6.49 25.56 -22.39
CA LEU A 159 -7.25 26.81 -22.43
C LEU A 159 -6.55 27.93 -21.64
N LYS A 160 -5.99 27.61 -20.46
CA LYS A 160 -5.16 28.53 -19.67
C LYS A 160 -3.96 29.05 -20.47
N SER A 161 -3.32 28.20 -21.26
CA SER A 161 -2.23 28.59 -22.15
C SER A 161 -2.69 29.59 -23.21
N VAL A 162 -3.81 29.30 -23.90
CA VAL A 162 -4.36 30.19 -24.94
C VAL A 162 -4.77 31.55 -24.35
N ILE A 163 -5.45 31.57 -23.20
CA ILE A 163 -5.83 32.82 -22.53
C ILE A 163 -4.59 33.64 -22.19
N SER A 164 -3.52 33.00 -21.71
CA SER A 164 -2.27 33.67 -21.38
C SER A 164 -1.62 34.31 -22.61
N GLU A 165 -1.64 33.63 -23.77
CA GLU A 165 -1.15 34.19 -25.03
C GLU A 165 -2.00 35.37 -25.52
N LEU A 166 -3.33 35.29 -25.38
CA LEU A 166 -4.24 36.36 -25.77
C LEU A 166 -4.07 37.60 -24.88
N LYS A 167 -3.89 37.41 -23.57
CA LYS A 167 -3.53 38.48 -22.62
C LYS A 167 -2.21 39.14 -23.03
N LYS A 168 -1.18 38.35 -23.34
CA LYS A 168 0.12 38.87 -23.78
C LYS A 168 0.03 39.72 -25.05
N LYS A 169 -0.93 39.44 -25.93
CA LYS A 169 -1.18 40.20 -27.16
C LYS A 169 -2.12 41.40 -26.96
N ASN A 170 -2.54 41.71 -25.73
CA ASN A 170 -3.53 42.73 -25.38
C ASN A 170 -4.86 42.59 -26.15
N VAL A 171 -5.22 41.37 -26.55
CA VAL A 171 -6.50 41.10 -27.23
C VAL A 171 -7.66 41.06 -26.21
N ILE A 172 -7.35 40.72 -24.96
CA ILE A 172 -8.32 40.62 -23.85
C ILE A 172 -7.79 41.45 -22.68
N CYS A 173 -8.66 42.26 -22.08
CA CYS A 173 -8.36 43.02 -20.87
C CYS A 173 -8.06 42.09 -19.68
N GLU A 174 -7.19 42.53 -18.76
CA GLU A 174 -6.75 41.68 -17.63
C GLU A 174 -7.91 41.25 -16.72
N GLU A 175 -8.92 42.12 -16.54
CA GLU A 175 -10.11 41.88 -15.73
C GLU A 175 -10.97 40.74 -16.31
N ASP A 176 -11.31 40.82 -17.60
CA ASP A 176 -12.12 39.81 -18.29
C ASP A 176 -11.43 38.44 -18.29
N GLY A 177 -10.11 38.43 -18.48
CA GLY A 177 -9.35 37.20 -18.49
C GLY A 177 -9.22 36.53 -17.12
N ASN A 178 -9.38 37.26 -16.01
CA ASN A 178 -9.40 36.68 -14.66
C ASN A 178 -10.76 36.04 -14.34
N ILE A 179 -11.86 36.71 -14.71
CA ILE A 179 -13.23 36.18 -14.55
C ILE A 179 -13.39 34.85 -15.29
N VAL A 180 -12.82 34.75 -16.50
CA VAL A 180 -12.88 33.52 -17.29
C VAL A 180 -12.07 32.39 -16.62
N LEU A 181 -10.93 32.68 -16.00
CA LEU A 181 -10.08 31.69 -15.34
C LEU A 181 -10.67 31.14 -14.04
N ASP A 182 -11.42 31.95 -13.29
CA ASP A 182 -12.03 31.55 -12.02
C ASP A 182 -13.24 30.62 -12.21
N ASN A 183 -13.80 30.55 -13.43
CA ASN A 183 -14.89 29.65 -13.79
C ASN A 183 -14.43 28.25 -14.28
N PHE A 184 -13.11 27.99 -14.34
CA PHE A 184 -12.50 26.72 -14.78
C PHE A 184 -11.87 25.90 -13.65
#